data_AF-A0AAV6PLW1-F1
#
_entry.id   AF-A0AAV6PLW1-F1
#
_cell.length_a   1.000
_cell.length_b   1.000
_cell.length_c   1.000
_cell.angle_alpha   90.00
_cell.angle_beta   90.00
_cell.angle_gamma   90.00
#
_symmetry.space_group_name_H-M   'P 1'
#
loop_
_entity.id
_entity.type
_entity.pdbx_description
1 polymer ?
#
loop_
_entity_poly.entity_id
_entity_poly.type
_entity_poly.pdbx_seq_one_letter_code
_entity_poly.pdbx_strand_id
1 'polypeptide(L)'
;MTRPKFRPCPSCQTLNAASLKTCSMCYVSLSMKKKLKEKTASLDSKWGQGIVPNRNVGRIIDSARIAVRKLEAIGYKPILFMGKKDKKASNKWVADIITHLPLTSTTKNFLEKMRRAYEFLLTKEQQPNTDPSAEPDNPTMEQGDSPVEGMGHSQDEEQHSSLAMEQGDHT
;
A
#
# COMPACT_ATOMS: atom_id res chain seq x y z
N MET A 1 -39.36 -14.80 -4.11
CA MET A 1 -37.97 -14.28 -4.12
C MET A 1 -37.09 -15.26 -4.90
N THR A 2 -36.34 -14.81 -5.90
CA THR A 2 -35.40 -15.67 -6.64
C THR A 2 -34.09 -15.84 -5.88
N ARG A 3 -33.62 -17.09 -5.74
CA ARG A 3 -32.35 -17.42 -5.06
C ARG A 3 -31.18 -16.62 -5.69
N PRO A 4 -30.33 -15.95 -4.89
CA PRO A 4 -29.18 -15.24 -5.42
C PRO A 4 -28.25 -16.20 -6.18
N LYS A 5 -27.89 -15.84 -7.41
CA LYS A 5 -26.93 -16.61 -8.21
C LYS A 5 -25.52 -16.23 -7.79
N PHE A 6 -24.66 -17.23 -7.58
CA PHE A 6 -23.25 -17.05 -7.24
C PHE A 6 -22.35 -17.57 -8.36
N ARG A 7 -21.13 -17.04 -8.47
CA ARG A 7 -20.07 -17.55 -9.34
C ARG A 7 -18.71 -17.46 -8.66
N PRO A 8 -17.77 -18.39 -8.93
CA PRO A 8 -16.43 -18.33 -8.37
C PRO A 8 -15.61 -17.21 -9.02
N CYS A 9 -14.67 -16.64 -8.26
CA CYS A 9 -13.66 -15.73 -8.79
C CYS A 9 -12.65 -16.50 -9.66
N PRO A 10 -12.30 -16.02 -10.86
CA PRO A 10 -11.31 -16.69 -11.70
C PRO A 10 -9.88 -16.66 -11.13
N SER A 11 -9.60 -15.81 -10.13
CA SER A 11 -8.27 -15.66 -9.53
C SER A 11 -8.13 -16.37 -8.18
N CYS A 12 -9.06 -16.16 -7.24
CA CYS A 12 -8.97 -16.71 -5.88
C CYS A 12 -10.10 -17.69 -5.52
N GLN A 13 -10.93 -18.09 -6.49
CA GLN A 13 -12.06 -19.03 -6.34
C GLN A 13 -13.17 -18.64 -5.34
N THR A 14 -13.06 -17.52 -4.63
CA THR A 14 -14.12 -17.02 -3.73
C THR A 14 -15.47 -16.93 -4.45
N LEU A 15 -16.53 -17.44 -3.81
CA LEU A 15 -17.89 -17.32 -4.33
C LEU A 15 -18.39 -15.88 -4.18
N ASN A 16 -18.81 -15.30 -5.30
CA ASN A 16 -19.29 -13.92 -5.38
C ASN A 16 -20.72 -13.89 -5.92
N ALA A 17 -21.53 -12.94 -5.43
CA ALA A 17 -22.85 -12.69 -6.01
C ALA A 17 -22.71 -12.29 -7.48
N ALA A 18 -23.56 -12.85 -8.36
CA ALA A 18 -23.45 -12.65 -9.80
C ALA A 18 -23.65 -11.19 -10.24
N SER A 19 -24.25 -10.34 -9.40
CA SER A 19 -24.40 -8.90 -9.64
C SER A 19 -23.09 -8.12 -9.48
N LEU A 20 -22.13 -8.62 -8.68
CA LEU A 20 -20.85 -7.94 -8.45
C LEU A 20 -20.01 -7.92 -9.74
N LYS A 21 -19.25 -6.85 -9.91
CA LYS A 21 -18.32 -6.70 -11.05
C LYS A 21 -16.89 -7.08 -10.69
N THR A 22 -16.54 -7.03 -9.41
CA THR A 22 -15.22 -7.36 -8.84
C THR A 22 -15.38 -8.39 -7.73
N CYS A 23 -14.30 -9.14 -7.48
CA CYS A 23 -14.25 -10.09 -6.37
C CYS A 23 -14.27 -9.33 -5.04
N SER A 24 -15.03 -9.83 -4.06
CA SER A 24 -15.07 -9.27 -2.71
C SER A 24 -13.77 -9.46 -1.93
N MET A 25 -12.93 -10.43 -2.31
CA MET A 25 -11.69 -10.76 -1.60
C MET A 25 -10.45 -10.18 -2.29
N CYS A 26 -10.26 -10.47 -3.58
CA CYS A 26 -9.06 -10.05 -4.30
C CYS A 26 -9.29 -8.85 -5.24
N TYR A 27 -10.51 -8.30 -5.30
CA TYR A 27 -10.89 -7.15 -6.14
C TYR A 27 -10.70 -7.30 -7.65
N VAL A 28 -10.18 -8.44 -8.13
CA VAL A 28 -10.08 -8.78 -9.55
C VAL A 28 -11.46 -8.79 -10.20
N SER A 29 -11.55 -8.30 -11.43
CA SER A 29 -12.80 -8.28 -12.18
C SER A 29 -13.35 -9.70 -12.40
N LEU A 30 -14.63 -9.89 -12.07
CA LEU A 30 -15.32 -11.17 -12.19
C LEU A 30 -15.84 -11.42 -13.61
N SER A 31 -15.94 -10.37 -14.43
CA SER A 31 -16.37 -10.49 -15.82
C SER A 31 -15.91 -9.27 -16.62
N MET A 32 -14.94 -9.45 -17.52
CA MET A 32 -14.60 -8.44 -18.54
C MET A 32 -14.85 -9.03 -19.91
N LYS A 33 -15.60 -8.32 -20.75
CA LYS A 33 -15.71 -8.67 -22.17
C LYS A 33 -14.32 -8.59 -22.80
N LYS A 34 -13.95 -9.55 -23.65
CA LYS A 34 -12.63 -9.61 -24.32
C LYS A 34 -12.20 -8.27 -24.92
N LYS A 35 -13.11 -7.62 -25.67
CA LYS A 35 -12.89 -6.28 -26.27
C LYS A 35 -12.54 -5.19 -25.25
N LEU A 36 -13.10 -5.25 -24.05
CA LEU A 36 -12.80 -4.28 -22.99
C LEU A 36 -11.42 -4.56 -22.37
N LYS A 37 -11.06 -5.84 -22.21
CA LYS A 37 -9.72 -6.26 -21.79
C LYS A 37 -8.64 -5.77 -22.77
N GLU A 38 -8.86 -5.99 -24.07
CA GLU A 38 -7.96 -5.52 -25.15
C GLU A 38 -7.81 -4.00 -25.15
N LYS A 39 -8.94 -3.26 -25.06
CA LYS A 39 -8.88 -1.79 -24.94
C LYS A 39 -8.12 -1.32 -23.70
N THR A 40 -8.32 -1.97 -22.56
CA THR A 40 -7.60 -1.61 -21.32
C THR A 40 -6.10 -1.86 -21.48
N ALA A 41 -5.71 -2.96 -22.12
CA ALA A 41 -4.31 -3.26 -22.40
C ALA A 41 -3.66 -2.23 -23.35
N SER A 42 -4.43 -1.62 -24.26
CA SER A 42 -3.93 -0.57 -25.14
C SER A 42 -3.70 0.79 -24.46
N LEU A 43 -4.20 0.99 -23.23
CA LEU A 43 -4.00 2.20 -22.43
C LEU A 43 -2.74 2.07 -21.58
N ASP A 44 -1.62 1.77 -22.23
CA ASP A 44 -0.33 1.50 -21.59
C ASP A 44 0.44 2.79 -21.24
N SER A 45 1.67 2.61 -20.74
CA SER A 45 2.56 3.72 -20.38
C SER A 45 2.88 4.62 -21.59
N LYS A 46 2.96 4.06 -22.81
CA LYS A 46 3.23 4.83 -24.03
C LYS A 46 2.06 5.74 -24.38
N TRP A 47 0.83 5.23 -24.28
CA TRP A 47 -0.36 6.06 -24.42
C TRP A 47 -0.35 7.20 -23.40
N GLY A 48 -0.06 6.91 -22.12
CA GLY A 48 0.04 7.93 -21.09
C GLY A 48 1.08 9.02 -21.39
N GLN A 49 2.28 8.61 -21.82
CA GLN A 49 3.36 9.52 -22.22
C GLN A 49 2.98 10.40 -23.42
N GLY A 50 2.15 9.92 -24.35
CA GLY A 50 1.66 10.72 -25.48
C GLY A 50 0.60 11.75 -25.11
N ILE A 51 -0.11 11.56 -24.00
CA ILE A 51 -1.22 12.43 -23.56
C ILE A 51 -0.74 13.60 -22.67
N VAL A 52 0.17 13.31 -21.74
CA VAL A 52 0.71 14.28 -20.78
C VAL A 52 1.27 15.56 -21.44
N PRO A 53 2.14 15.50 -22.48
CA PRO A 53 2.71 16.69 -23.11
C PRO A 53 1.67 17.52 -23.87
N ASN A 54 0.60 16.88 -24.34
CA ASN A 54 -0.46 17.53 -25.12
C ASN A 54 -1.53 18.23 -24.26
N ARG A 55 -1.29 18.41 -22.95
CA ARG A 55 -2.21 19.02 -21.97
C ARG A 55 -3.63 18.41 -21.96
N ASN A 56 -3.80 17.20 -22.50
CA ASN A 56 -5.09 16.51 -22.57
C ASN A 56 -5.52 15.88 -21.23
N VAL A 57 -4.72 16.04 -20.17
CA VAL A 57 -5.03 15.56 -18.83
C VAL A 57 -6.36 16.12 -18.34
N GLY A 58 -6.61 17.42 -18.52
CA GLY A 58 -7.87 18.06 -18.11
C GLY A 58 -9.10 17.39 -18.74
N ARG A 59 -9.04 17.08 -20.04
CA ARG A 59 -10.14 16.41 -20.77
C ARG A 59 -10.43 15.01 -20.24
N ILE A 60 -9.40 14.28 -19.82
CA ILE A 60 -9.57 12.95 -19.20
C ILE A 60 -10.24 13.09 -17.84
N ILE A 61 -9.81 14.06 -17.02
CA ILE A 61 -10.43 14.32 -15.72
C ILE A 61 -11.90 14.75 -15.89
N ASP A 62 -12.22 15.61 -16.84
CA ASP A 62 -13.60 16.02 -17.12
C ASP A 62 -14.45 14.84 -17.62
N SER A 63 -13.87 13.97 -18.45
CA SER A 63 -14.53 12.72 -18.86
C SER A 63 -14.83 11.81 -17.66
N ALA A 64 -13.92 11.72 -16.69
CA ALA A 64 -14.13 10.97 -15.45
C ALA A 64 -15.25 11.58 -14.59
N ARG A 65 -15.31 12.92 -14.47
CA ARG A 65 -16.42 13.62 -13.81
C ARG A 65 -17.76 13.29 -14.43
N ILE A 66 -17.84 13.31 -15.76
CA ILE A 66 -19.04 12.94 -16.51
C ILE A 66 -19.40 11.47 -16.27
N ALA A 67 -18.42 10.57 -16.24
CA ALA A 67 -18.66 9.15 -15.99
C ALA A 67 -19.26 8.88 -14.61
N VAL A 68 -18.78 9.56 -13.56
CA VAL A 68 -19.36 9.50 -12.21
C VAL A 68 -20.84 9.90 -12.22
N ARG A 69 -21.20 10.97 -12.96
CA ARG A 69 -22.60 11.40 -13.11
C ARG A 69 -23.45 10.43 -13.94
N LYS A 70 -22.89 9.86 -15.01
CA LYS A 70 -23.59 8.83 -15.80
C LYS A 70 -23.91 7.59 -14.98
N LEU A 71 -22.95 7.14 -14.18
CA LEU A 71 -23.14 6.00 -13.27
C LEU A 71 -24.19 6.32 -12.19
N GLU A 72 -24.17 7.53 -11.63
CA GLU A 72 -25.21 8.01 -10.72
C GLU A 72 -26.61 7.93 -11.35
N ALA A 73 -26.77 8.44 -12.57
CA ALA A 73 -28.06 8.52 -13.26
C ALA A 73 -28.70 7.15 -13.51
N ILE A 74 -27.91 6.09 -13.62
CA ILE A 74 -28.40 4.71 -13.78
C ILE A 74 -28.49 3.95 -12.44
N GLY A 75 -28.40 4.65 -11.32
CA GLY A 75 -28.65 4.11 -9.98
C GLY A 75 -27.41 3.64 -9.20
N TYR A 76 -26.20 3.77 -9.74
CA TYR A 76 -24.99 3.53 -8.95
C TYR A 76 -24.69 4.74 -8.04
N LYS A 77 -23.82 4.52 -7.05
CA LYS A 77 -23.35 5.59 -6.15
C LYS A 77 -21.82 5.67 -6.14
N PRO A 78 -21.19 6.07 -7.26
CA PRO A 78 -19.74 6.01 -7.42
C PRO A 78 -19.02 7.13 -6.65
N ILE A 79 -17.84 6.79 -6.11
CA ILE A 79 -16.84 7.75 -5.63
C ILE A 79 -15.52 7.38 -6.30
N LEU A 80 -14.86 8.34 -6.93
CA LEU A 80 -13.57 8.15 -7.58
C LEU A 80 -12.49 8.91 -6.80
N PHE A 81 -11.47 8.19 -6.35
CA PHE A 81 -10.26 8.73 -5.77
C PHE A 81 -9.13 8.66 -6.81
N MET A 82 -8.38 9.75 -6.97
CA MET A 82 -7.30 9.83 -7.96
C MET A 82 -6.03 10.36 -7.30
N GLY A 83 -5.00 9.53 -7.22
CA GLY A 83 -3.69 9.90 -6.69
C GLY A 83 -2.84 10.62 -7.75
N LYS A 84 -2.12 11.66 -7.34
CA LYS A 84 -1.07 12.29 -8.14
C LYS A 84 0.10 12.69 -7.26
N LYS A 85 1.31 12.66 -7.81
CA LYS A 85 2.48 13.23 -7.14
C LYS A 85 2.42 14.75 -7.18
N ASP A 86 2.54 15.38 -6.02
CA ASP A 86 2.74 16.82 -5.94
C ASP A 86 4.19 17.15 -6.32
N LYS A 87 4.36 17.58 -7.58
CA LYS A 87 5.66 17.96 -8.14
C LYS A 87 6.25 19.22 -7.49
N LYS A 88 5.44 20.03 -6.79
CA LYS A 88 5.87 21.33 -6.25
C LYS A 88 6.22 21.25 -4.77
N ALA A 89 5.56 20.40 -3.98
CA ALA A 89 5.61 20.52 -2.53
C ALA A 89 6.45 19.46 -1.78
N SER A 90 6.81 18.31 -2.37
CA SER A 90 7.62 17.26 -1.68
C SER A 90 7.75 15.93 -2.43
N ASN A 91 7.30 15.81 -3.69
CA ASN A 91 7.08 14.51 -4.34
C ASN A 91 6.09 13.59 -3.59
N LYS A 92 5.34 14.16 -2.65
CA LYS A 92 4.31 13.50 -1.84
C LYS A 92 3.11 13.16 -2.70
N TRP A 93 2.48 12.03 -2.41
CA TRP A 93 1.18 11.69 -2.98
C TRP A 93 0.06 12.51 -2.35
N VAL A 94 -0.75 13.11 -3.21
CA VAL A 94 -2.00 13.77 -2.84
C VAL A 94 -3.12 13.17 -3.66
N ALA A 95 -4.33 13.11 -3.11
CA ALA A 95 -5.49 12.56 -3.81
C ALA A 95 -6.55 13.63 -4.11
N ASP A 96 -7.13 13.57 -5.30
CA ASP A 96 -8.35 14.28 -5.66
C ASP A 96 -9.56 13.34 -5.52
N ILE A 97 -10.73 13.90 -5.20
CA ILE A 97 -12.00 13.15 -5.09
C ILE A 97 -13.00 13.70 -6.10
N ILE A 98 -13.62 12.80 -6.87
CA ILE A 98 -14.82 13.09 -7.68
C ILE A 98 -15.97 12.27 -7.10
N THR A 99 -17.02 12.95 -6.67
CA THR A 99 -18.22 12.33 -6.07
C THR A 99 -19.49 12.98 -6.58
N HIS A 100 -20.59 12.24 -6.57
CA HIS A 100 -21.92 12.76 -6.82
C HIS A 100 -22.65 13.16 -5.52
N LEU A 101 -22.10 12.81 -4.34
CA LEU A 101 -22.75 13.00 -3.05
C LEU A 101 -22.84 14.50 -2.66
N PRO A 102 -23.92 14.93 -1.98
CA PRO A 102 -23.99 16.25 -1.39
C PRO A 102 -22.90 16.47 -0.34
N LEU A 103 -22.24 17.63 -0.38
CA LEU A 103 -21.11 17.95 0.51
C LEU A 103 -21.59 18.53 1.86
N THR A 104 -22.33 17.72 2.63
CA THR A 104 -22.69 18.01 4.02
C THR A 104 -21.45 17.93 4.93
N SER A 105 -21.53 18.44 6.17
CA SER A 105 -20.41 18.35 7.14
C SER A 105 -19.98 16.90 7.37
N THR A 106 -20.94 15.99 7.56
CA THR A 106 -20.71 14.56 7.77
C THR A 106 -20.05 13.91 6.56
N THR A 107 -20.61 14.13 5.36
CA THR A 107 -20.05 13.54 4.13
C THR A 107 -18.64 14.04 3.86
N LYS A 108 -18.38 15.34 4.07
CA LYS A 108 -17.02 15.90 3.98
C LYS A 108 -16.07 15.19 4.94
N ASN A 109 -16.44 15.02 6.22
CA ASN A 109 -15.60 14.35 7.21
C ASN A 109 -15.22 12.92 6.78
N PHE A 110 -16.18 12.14 6.27
CA PHE A 110 -15.91 10.78 5.79
C PHE A 110 -15.04 10.76 4.52
N LEU A 111 -15.32 11.63 3.55
CA LEU A 111 -14.52 11.74 2.33
C LEU A 111 -13.06 12.11 2.65
N GLU A 112 -12.85 13.02 3.59
CA GLU A 112 -11.52 13.41 4.08
C GLU A 112 -10.77 12.23 4.71
N LYS A 113 -11.43 11.43 5.54
CA LYS A 113 -10.84 10.23 6.14
C LYS A 113 -10.47 9.19 5.08
N MET A 114 -11.36 8.92 4.13
CA MET A 114 -11.09 8.00 3.02
C MET A 114 -9.96 8.51 2.10
N ARG A 115 -9.89 9.83 1.88
CA ARG A 115 -8.80 10.46 1.13
C ARG A 115 -7.45 10.13 1.76
N ARG A 116 -7.33 10.36 3.07
CA ARG A 116 -6.09 10.10 3.82
C ARG A 116 -5.71 8.63 3.80
N ALA A 117 -6.70 7.74 3.93
CA ALA A 117 -6.46 6.29 3.83
C ALA A 117 -5.94 5.91 2.43
N TYR A 118 -6.50 6.48 1.38
CA TYR A 118 -6.04 6.24 0.01
C TYR A 118 -4.63 6.82 -0.25
N GLU A 119 -4.34 8.03 0.23
CA GLU A 119 -2.99 8.64 0.17
C GLU A 119 -1.94 7.78 0.89
N PHE A 120 -2.31 7.14 2.00
CA PHE A 120 -1.46 6.20 2.71
C PHE A 120 -1.16 4.94 1.88
N LEU A 121 -2.16 4.36 1.21
CA LEU A 121 -1.97 3.21 0.32
C LEU A 121 -0.99 3.53 -0.83
N LEU A 122 -1.13 4.70 -1.44
CA LEU A 122 -0.23 5.17 -2.52
C LEU A 122 1.23 5.29 -2.07
N THR A 123 1.45 5.55 -0.78
CA THR A 123 2.81 5.66 -0.22
C THR A 123 3.42 4.28 0.04
N LYS A 124 2.61 3.30 0.48
CA LYS A 124 3.07 1.94 0.78
C LYS A 124 3.42 1.09 -0.45
N GLU A 125 2.73 1.28 -1.57
CA GLU A 125 3.02 0.57 -2.84
C GLU A 125 4.45 0.81 -3.37
N GLN A 126 5.17 1.80 -2.83
CA GLN A 126 6.54 2.12 -3.21
C GLN A 126 7.60 1.57 -2.24
N GLN A 127 7.23 1.03 -1.08
CA GLN A 127 8.18 0.34 -0.22
C GLN A 127 8.30 -1.10 -0.73
N PRO A 128 9.50 -1.59 -1.12
CA PRO A 128 9.68 -3.00 -1.41
C PRO A 128 9.23 -3.79 -0.19
N ASN A 129 8.44 -4.85 -0.40
CA ASN A 129 8.04 -5.76 0.68
C ASN A 129 9.31 -6.36 1.30
N THR A 130 9.82 -5.77 2.37
CA THR A 130 10.66 -6.48 3.32
C THR A 130 9.72 -7.25 4.21
N ASP A 131 9.45 -8.51 3.85
CA ASP A 131 8.87 -9.48 4.75
C ASP A 131 9.84 -9.64 5.95
N PRO A 132 9.43 -9.36 7.19
CA PRO A 132 10.22 -9.71 8.37
C PRO A 132 9.91 -11.16 8.70
N SER A 133 10.54 -12.09 7.98
CA SER A 133 10.60 -13.50 8.35
C SER A 133 12.02 -14.03 8.10
N ALA A 134 12.97 -13.51 8.86
CA ALA A 134 14.14 -14.26 9.24
C ALA A 134 14.08 -14.36 10.77
N GLU A 135 13.70 -15.54 11.25
CA GLU A 135 13.73 -15.89 12.66
C GLU A 135 15.17 -15.75 13.21
N PRO A 136 15.37 -15.28 14.45
CA PRO A 136 16.64 -15.46 15.12
C PRO A 136 16.73 -16.92 15.60
N ASP A 137 17.71 -17.66 15.06
CA ASP A 137 18.12 -18.97 15.58
C ASP A 137 18.43 -18.85 17.08
N ASN A 138 17.65 -19.58 17.87
CA ASN A 138 17.83 -19.73 19.31
C ASN A 138 18.81 -20.90 19.55
N PRO A 139 19.90 -20.74 20.32
CA PRO A 139 20.80 -21.86 20.59
C PRO A 139 20.21 -22.77 21.68
N THR A 140 19.96 -24.02 21.31
CA THR A 140 19.55 -25.15 22.15
C THR A 140 20.58 -25.42 23.26
N MET A 141 20.09 -25.51 24.51
CA MET A 141 20.81 -26.07 25.65
C MET A 141 20.86 -27.60 25.53
N GLU A 142 22.05 -28.18 25.52
CA GLU A 142 22.26 -29.62 25.76
C GLU A 142 23.01 -29.78 27.09
N GLN A 143 22.32 -30.35 28.07
CA GLN A 143 22.81 -30.78 29.37
C GLN A 143 23.44 -32.18 29.23
N GLY A 144 24.69 -32.34 29.65
CA GLY A 144 25.37 -33.63 29.75
C GLY A 144 26.25 -33.68 31.00
N ASP A 145 26.02 -34.71 31.81
CA ASP A 145 26.53 -35.00 33.15
C ASP A 145 28.07 -35.25 33.23
N SER A 146 28.74 -34.57 34.19
CA SER A 146 29.87 -34.91 35.12
C SER A 146 30.89 -36.07 34.87
N PRO A 147 32.02 -36.20 35.63
CA PRO A 147 32.54 -35.38 36.77
C PRO A 147 34.10 -35.16 36.84
N VAL A 148 34.53 -34.30 37.81
CA VAL A 148 35.79 -34.34 38.64
C VAL A 148 37.15 -34.13 37.92
N GLU A 149 38.05 -33.21 38.28
CA GLU A 149 38.77 -33.03 39.56
C GLU A 149 39.69 -31.77 39.52
N GLY A 150 40.04 -31.18 40.67
CA GLY A 150 41.36 -30.56 40.87
C GLY A 150 41.47 -29.03 41.07
N MET A 151 41.46 -28.62 42.35
CA MET A 151 42.37 -27.66 43.03
C MET A 151 43.02 -26.52 42.21
N GLY A 152 43.07 -25.26 42.63
CA GLY A 152 42.85 -24.61 43.93
C GLY A 152 43.51 -23.22 43.91
N HIS A 153 43.19 -22.36 44.91
CA HIS A 153 43.92 -21.20 45.48
C HIS A 153 44.62 -20.21 44.51
N SER A 154 44.67 -18.90 44.66
CA SER A 154 44.48 -17.93 45.76
C SER A 154 44.61 -16.54 45.07
N GLN A 155 43.76 -15.57 45.39
CA GLN A 155 44.11 -14.32 46.09
C GLN A 155 44.78 -13.20 45.26
N ASP A 156 44.41 -11.98 45.66
CA ASP A 156 45.14 -10.70 45.53
C ASP A 156 45.17 -10.06 44.14
N GLU A 157 45.14 -8.75 43.93
CA GLU A 157 45.05 -7.52 44.73
C GLU A 157 44.74 -6.45 43.66
N GLU A 158 43.75 -5.58 43.88
CA GLU A 158 43.95 -4.13 44.06
C GLU A 158 44.81 -3.34 43.05
N GLN A 159 44.17 -2.26 42.55
CA GLN A 159 44.75 -0.95 42.19
C GLN A 159 45.68 -0.92 40.95
N HIS A 160 45.82 0.14 40.16
CA HIS A 160 45.61 1.57 40.35
C HIS A 160 45.69 2.29 38.97
N SER A 161 45.01 3.44 38.84
CA SER A 161 45.52 4.67 38.19
C SER A 161 45.87 4.67 36.68
N SER A 162 45.72 5.71 35.86
CA SER A 162 45.07 7.03 35.88
C SER A 162 45.37 7.69 34.51
N LEU A 163 44.54 8.67 34.14
CA LEU A 163 44.66 9.56 32.99
C LEU A 163 46.00 10.33 32.87
N ALA A 164 46.41 10.62 31.62
CA ALA A 164 46.90 11.92 31.12
C ALA A 164 47.00 11.81 29.57
N MET A 165 46.24 12.57 28.77
CA MET A 165 46.48 13.93 28.26
C MET A 165 47.74 14.09 27.38
N GLU A 166 47.53 14.46 26.10
CA GLU A 166 48.27 15.41 25.23
C GLU A 166 47.58 15.32 23.83
N GLN A 167 46.83 16.30 23.30
CA GLN A 167 47.16 17.64 22.77
C GLN A 167 48.35 17.70 21.79
N GLY A 168 48.14 18.36 20.63
CA GLY A 168 49.16 18.65 19.61
C GLY A 168 48.77 18.13 18.22
N ASP A 169 48.02 18.79 17.35
CA ASP A 169 48.07 20.15 16.79
C ASP A 169 48.81 20.24 15.43
N HIS A 170 48.21 21.01 14.52
CA HIS A 170 48.67 21.63 13.26
C HIS A 170 49.60 20.83 12.30
N THR A 171 49.33 20.79 10.99
CA THR A 171 49.08 21.93 10.07
C THR A 171 48.42 21.46 8.78
#